data_AF-A0A945RUJ2-F1
#
_entry.id   AF-A0A945RUJ2-F1
#
_cell.length_a   1.000
_cell.length_b   1.000
_cell.length_c   1.000
_cell.angle_alpha   90.00
_cell.angle_beta   90.00
_cell.angle_gamma   90.00
#
_symmetry.space_group_name_H-M   'P 1'
#
loop_
_entity.id
_entity.type
_entity.pdbx_description
1 polymer ?
#
loop_
_entity_poly.entity_id
_entity_poly.type
_entity_poly.pdbx_seq_one_letter_code
_entity_poly.pdbx_strand_id
1 'polypeptide(L)'
;MIESLIILAESTNEATVVNEFEETLLRIFIVVIMFGLGAGLTPKDFGLALRRPWGLIIGWVTQFGIMPFVAYILITTVLFRFSPPGEMAWIALGALIMGSVPAGTTSNLFTYFSKGNLALSLTMTVNSTLWAFIMTPAVILLYSNFLN
;
A
#
# COMPACT_ATOMS: atom_id res chain seq x y z
N MET A 1 -18.67 -0.63 23.90
CA MET A 1 -18.13 0.69 23.48
C MET A 1 -17.32 0.58 22.20
N ILE A 2 -16.42 -0.41 22.06
CA ILE A 2 -15.69 -0.67 20.80
C ILE A 2 -16.60 -1.29 19.73
N GLU A 3 -17.39 -2.32 20.07
CA GLU A 3 -18.37 -2.87 19.11
C GLU A 3 -19.35 -1.81 18.63
N SER A 4 -19.80 -0.92 19.51
CA SER A 4 -20.64 0.22 19.13
C SER A 4 -19.91 1.23 18.25
N LEU A 5 -18.59 1.40 18.39
CA LEU A 5 -17.77 2.25 17.50
C LEU A 5 -17.52 1.59 16.15
N ILE A 6 -17.29 0.27 16.11
CA ILE A 6 -17.16 -0.51 14.87
C ILE A 6 -18.48 -0.51 14.12
N ILE A 7 -19.60 -0.77 14.79
CA ILE A 7 -20.94 -0.69 14.19
C ILE A 7 -21.24 0.72 13.71
N LEU A 8 -20.81 1.77 14.42
CA LEU A 8 -20.95 3.15 13.96
C LEU A 8 -20.07 3.44 12.72
N ALA A 9 -18.83 2.95 12.71
CA ALA A 9 -17.91 3.06 11.58
C ALA A 9 -18.40 2.27 10.35
N GLU A 10 -18.97 1.09 10.56
CA GLU A 10 -19.57 0.25 9.52
C GLU A 10 -20.85 0.90 8.98
N SER A 11 -21.70 1.46 9.85
CA SER A 11 -22.90 2.20 9.44
C SER A 11 -22.60 3.51 8.68
N THR A 12 -21.44 4.14 8.92
CA THR A 12 -20.98 5.30 8.14
C THR A 12 -20.27 4.90 6.85
N ASN A 13 -19.73 3.68 6.77
CA ASN A 13 -19.13 3.12 5.56
C ASN A 13 -20.19 2.54 4.61
N GLU A 14 -21.32 2.06 5.12
CA GLU A 14 -22.52 1.67 4.36
C GLU A 14 -23.38 2.86 3.91
N ALA A 15 -23.15 4.06 4.44
CA ALA A 15 -23.67 5.27 3.82
C ALA A 15 -22.94 5.44 2.48
N THR A 16 -23.50 4.85 1.42
CA THR A 16 -22.96 4.77 0.06
C THR A 16 -22.55 6.15 -0.45
N VAL A 17 -21.31 6.53 -0.19
CA VAL A 17 -20.70 7.78 -0.71
C VAL A 17 -20.62 7.73 -2.24
N VAL A 18 -20.66 6.52 -2.81
CA VAL A 18 -20.52 6.23 -4.24
C VAL A 18 -21.51 5.14 -4.63
N ASN A 19 -22.26 5.36 -5.71
CA ASN A 19 -23.22 4.38 -6.23
C ASN A 19 -22.49 3.21 -6.93
N GLU A 20 -23.06 2.00 -7.01
CA GLU A 20 -22.45 0.84 -7.69
C GLU A 20 -22.03 1.17 -9.14
N PHE A 21 -22.84 1.99 -9.80
CA PHE A 21 -22.55 2.52 -11.13
C PHE A 21 -21.28 3.38 -11.17
N GLU A 22 -21.09 4.26 -10.19
CA GLU A 22 -19.93 5.14 -10.10
C GLU A 22 -18.66 4.36 -9.75
N GLU A 23 -18.76 3.35 -8.87
CA GLU A 23 -17.62 2.47 -8.56
C GLU A 23 -17.16 1.70 -9.80
N THR A 24 -18.10 1.16 -10.57
CA THR A 24 -17.81 0.46 -11.83
C THR A 24 -17.13 1.40 -12.83
N LEU A 25 -17.62 2.63 -12.95
CA LEU A 25 -16.99 3.65 -13.80
C LEU A 25 -15.57 3.97 -13.35
N LEU A 26 -15.33 4.18 -12.05
CA LEU A 26 -13.99 4.46 -11.51
C LEU A 26 -13.01 3.33 -11.80
N ARG A 27 -13.43 2.08 -11.61
CA ARG A 27 -12.62 0.89 -11.94
C ARG A 27 -12.24 0.88 -13.42
N ILE A 28 -13.21 1.12 -14.33
CA ILE A 28 -12.96 1.19 -15.77
C ILE A 28 -11.99 2.33 -16.10
N PHE A 29 -12.17 3.51 -15.50
CA PHE A 29 -11.28 4.65 -15.72
C PHE A 29 -9.85 4.36 -15.32
N ILE A 30 -9.62 3.74 -14.15
CA ILE A 30 -8.27 3.37 -13.71
C ILE A 30 -7.63 2.39 -14.70
N VAL A 31 -8.38 1.41 -15.21
CA VAL A 31 -7.88 0.47 -16.22
C VAL A 31 -7.46 1.21 -17.50
N VAL A 32 -8.30 2.10 -18.01
CA VAL A 32 -8.01 2.88 -19.24
C VAL A 32 -6.80 3.79 -19.05
N ILE A 33 -6.72 4.50 -17.92
CA ILE A 33 -5.60 5.40 -17.62
C ILE A 33 -4.29 4.60 -17.50
N MET A 34 -4.30 3.51 -16.72
CA MET A 34 -3.10 2.67 -16.52
C MET A 34 -2.66 2.00 -17.82
N PHE A 35 -3.61 1.58 -18.66
CA PHE A 35 -3.31 1.07 -20.00
C PHE A 35 -2.65 2.13 -20.87
N GLY A 36 -3.18 3.36 -20.90
CA GLY A 36 -2.60 4.47 -21.64
C GLY A 36 -1.18 4.83 -21.16
N LEU A 37 -0.96 4.84 -19.84
CA LEU A 37 0.35 5.04 -19.23
C LEU A 37 1.36 3.96 -19.66
N GLY A 38 0.92 2.70 -19.74
CA GLY A 38 1.75 1.59 -20.21
C GLY A 38 2.05 1.64 -21.71
N ALA A 39 1.06 1.97 -22.53
CA ALA A 39 1.20 2.05 -23.99
C ALA A 39 2.20 3.13 -24.46
N GLY A 40 2.39 4.18 -23.65
CA GLY A 40 3.37 5.24 -23.93
C GLY A 40 4.82 4.89 -23.62
N LEU A 41 5.11 3.72 -23.04
CA LEU A 41 6.46 3.34 -22.64
C LEU A 41 7.13 2.43 -23.67
N THR A 42 8.42 2.66 -23.89
CA THR A 42 9.22 1.81 -24.77
C THR A 42 10.04 0.79 -23.97
N PRO A 43 10.36 -0.39 -24.55
CA PRO A 43 11.25 -1.36 -23.89
C PRO A 43 12.62 -0.78 -23.50
N LYS A 44 13.08 0.24 -24.19
CA LYS A 44 14.33 0.96 -23.88
C LYS A 44 14.24 1.71 -22.55
N ASP A 45 13.07 2.24 -22.21
CA ASP A 45 12.85 2.97 -20.95
C ASP A 45 12.95 2.04 -19.74
N PHE A 46 12.46 0.80 -19.86
CA PHE A 46 12.64 -0.25 -18.85
C PHE A 46 14.11 -0.65 -18.70
N GLY A 47 14.84 -0.77 -19.82
CA GLY A 47 16.28 -1.03 -19.78
C GLY A 47 17.07 0.08 -19.07
N LEU A 48 16.70 1.34 -19.26
CA LEU A 48 17.28 2.48 -18.55
C LEU A 48 16.90 2.51 -17.07
N ALA A 49 15.66 2.13 -16.74
CA ALA A 49 15.19 2.03 -15.36
C ALA A 49 15.95 0.93 -14.57
N LEU A 50 16.13 -0.25 -15.17
CA LEU A 50 16.88 -1.36 -14.57
C LEU A 50 18.37 -1.04 -14.37
N ARG A 51 18.94 -0.17 -15.21
CA ARG A 51 20.32 0.32 -15.04
C ARG A 51 20.52 1.27 -13.87
N ARG A 52 19.44 1.68 -13.18
CA ARG A 52 19.50 2.51 -11.97
C ARG A 52 19.17 1.68 -10.72
N PRO A 53 20.10 0.83 -10.24
CA PRO A 53 19.84 -0.07 -9.12
C PRO A 53 19.49 0.67 -7.83
N TRP A 54 20.04 1.88 -7.63
CA TRP A 54 19.76 2.69 -6.45
C TRP A 54 18.27 3.02 -6.28
N GLY A 55 17.54 3.28 -7.38
CA GLY A 55 16.10 3.56 -7.29
C GLY A 55 15.30 2.35 -6.81
N LEU A 56 15.65 1.14 -7.28
CA LEU A 56 15.01 -0.10 -6.86
C LEU A 56 15.30 -0.44 -5.40
N ILE A 57 16.54 -0.24 -4.96
CA ILE A 57 16.95 -0.47 -3.57
C ILE A 57 16.23 0.48 -2.63
N ILE A 58 16.22 1.79 -2.94
CA ILE A 58 15.50 2.79 -2.15
C ILE A 58 14.02 2.42 -2.06
N GLY A 59 13.40 2.09 -3.20
CA GLY A 59 12.02 1.62 -3.26
C GLY A 59 11.72 0.45 -2.34
N TRP A 60 12.56 -0.58 -2.42
CA TRP A 60 12.42 -1.79 -1.61
C TRP A 60 12.57 -1.50 -0.11
N VAL A 61 13.56 -0.71 0.27
CA VAL A 61 13.79 -0.28 1.68
C VAL A 61 12.63 0.58 2.18
N THR A 62 12.10 1.48 1.36
CA THR A 62 10.95 2.29 1.76
C THR A 62 9.68 1.45 1.91
N GLN A 63 9.46 0.47 1.02
CA GLN A 63 8.24 -0.32 0.99
C GLN A 63 8.19 -1.36 2.11
N PHE A 64 9.29 -2.09 2.34
CA PHE A 64 9.31 -3.19 3.32
C PHE A 64 10.07 -2.86 4.61
N GLY A 65 10.81 -1.75 4.64
CA GLY A 65 11.47 -1.26 5.85
C GLY A 65 10.68 -0.14 6.51
N ILE A 66 10.52 0.98 5.80
CA ILE A 66 9.96 2.21 6.39
C ILE A 66 8.45 2.09 6.61
N MET A 67 7.66 1.66 5.62
CA MET A 67 6.19 1.59 5.80
C MET A 67 5.76 0.69 6.97
N PRO A 68 6.27 -0.54 7.13
CA PRO A 68 5.90 -1.39 8.27
C PRO A 68 6.37 -0.82 9.60
N PHE A 69 7.55 -0.19 9.62
CA PHE A 69 8.07 0.48 10.81
C PHE A 69 7.17 1.64 11.25
N VAL A 70 6.70 2.46 10.30
CA VAL A 70 5.75 3.53 10.58
C VAL A 70 4.42 2.97 11.08
N ALA A 71 3.91 1.89 10.48
CA ALA A 71 2.70 1.23 10.94
C ALA A 71 2.84 0.74 12.40
N TYR A 72 3.97 0.11 12.74
CA TYR A 72 4.27 -0.32 14.11
C TYR A 72 4.32 0.86 15.10
N ILE A 73 4.96 1.97 14.73
CA ILE A 73 4.98 3.18 15.58
C ILE A 73 3.56 3.70 15.80
N LEU A 74 2.73 3.77 14.76
CA LEU A 74 1.36 4.26 14.90
C LEU A 74 0.53 3.32 15.81
N ILE A 75 0.71 2.02 15.69
CA ILE A 75 0.03 1.03 16.57
C ILE A 75 0.44 1.24 18.03
N THR A 76 1.74 1.34 18.31
CA THR A 76 2.25 1.44 19.68
C THR A 76 1.99 2.81 20.32
N THR A 77 2.08 3.90 19.57
CA THR A 77 1.96 5.26 20.11
C THR A 77 0.54 5.81 20.12
N VAL A 78 -0.27 5.43 19.14
CA VAL A 78 -1.66 5.88 19.00
C VAL A 78 -2.59 4.77 19.48
N LEU A 79 -2.60 3.62 18.82
CA LEU A 79 -3.65 2.60 19.03
C LEU A 79 -3.65 2.05 20.47
N PHE A 80 -2.48 1.61 20.98
CA PHE A 80 -2.35 1.05 22.33
C PHE A 80 -2.44 2.08 23.46
N ARG A 81 -2.39 3.37 23.13
CA ARG A 81 -2.63 4.44 24.12
C ARG A 81 -4.11 4.63 24.43
N PHE A 82 -5.00 4.30 23.49
CA PHE A 82 -6.43 4.53 23.63
C PHE A 82 -7.21 3.30 24.10
N SER A 83 -6.69 2.07 23.93
CA SER A 83 -7.35 0.86 24.42
C SER A 83 -6.36 -0.29 24.67
N PRO A 84 -6.66 -1.23 25.60
CA PRO A 84 -5.79 -2.34 25.91
C PRO A 84 -5.49 -3.23 24.68
N PRO A 85 -4.29 -3.82 24.58
CA PRO A 85 -3.87 -4.63 23.42
C PRO A 85 -4.85 -5.78 23.07
N GLY A 86 -5.52 -6.35 24.09
CA GLY A 86 -6.44 -7.47 23.92
C GLY A 86 -7.71 -7.15 23.11
N GLU A 87 -8.19 -5.90 23.10
CA GLU A 87 -9.40 -5.48 22.37
C GLU A 87 -9.10 -4.83 21.01
N MET A 88 -7.82 -4.65 20.66
CA MET A 88 -7.41 -3.94 19.44
C MET A 88 -6.47 -4.77 18.55
N ALA A 89 -6.26 -6.04 18.87
CA ALA A 89 -5.31 -6.91 18.17
C ALA A 89 -5.62 -7.04 16.67
N TRP A 90 -6.91 -7.13 16.29
CA TRP A 90 -7.34 -7.24 14.89
C TRP A 90 -7.13 -5.95 14.11
N ILE A 91 -7.34 -4.79 14.73
CA ILE A 91 -7.09 -3.47 14.10
C ILE A 91 -5.58 -3.27 13.93
N ALA A 92 -4.79 -3.59 14.96
CA ALA A 92 -3.34 -3.56 14.89
C ALA A 92 -2.79 -4.46 13.77
N LEU A 93 -3.30 -5.69 13.68
CA LEU A 93 -2.93 -6.62 12.61
C LEU A 93 -3.33 -6.09 11.23
N GLY A 94 -4.54 -5.56 11.09
CA GLY A 94 -5.01 -4.95 9.84
C GLY A 94 -4.14 -3.77 9.38
N ALA A 95 -3.79 -2.89 10.32
CA ALA A 95 -2.89 -1.76 10.06
C ALA A 95 -1.48 -2.23 9.66
N LEU A 96 -0.96 -3.27 10.32
CA LEU A 96 0.35 -3.84 10.00
C LEU A 96 0.37 -4.52 8.63
N ILE A 97 -0.69 -5.25 8.28
CA ILE A 97 -0.88 -5.83 6.95
C ILE A 97 -0.87 -4.70 5.91
N MET A 98 -1.67 -3.64 6.12
CA MET A 98 -1.74 -2.52 5.20
C MET A 98 -0.39 -1.83 4.99
N GLY A 99 0.41 -1.69 6.05
CA GLY A 99 1.77 -1.16 5.96
C GLY A 99 2.80 -2.10 5.32
N SER A 100 2.49 -3.38 5.15
CA SER A 100 3.41 -4.43 4.67
C SER A 100 3.10 -4.92 3.25
N VAL A 101 2.05 -4.40 2.63
CA VAL A 101 1.63 -4.75 1.25
C VAL A 101 2.54 -4.03 0.24
N PRO A 102 2.79 -4.64 -0.94
CA PRO A 102 3.56 -4.01 -2.02
C PRO A 102 2.95 -2.72 -2.56
N ALA A 103 3.70 -2.03 -3.42
CA ALA A 103 3.25 -0.78 -4.02
C ALA A 103 2.01 -0.97 -4.91
N GLY A 104 1.04 -0.06 -4.79
CA GLY A 104 -0.18 -0.03 -5.60
C GLY A 104 -0.02 0.74 -6.92
N THR A 105 -0.92 0.49 -7.87
CA THR A 105 -0.88 1.08 -9.22
C THR A 105 -1.10 2.60 -9.23
N THR A 106 -1.79 3.15 -8.23
CA THR A 106 -2.03 4.60 -8.10
C THR A 106 -0.74 5.41 -7.97
N SER A 107 0.33 4.83 -7.41
CA SER A 107 1.65 5.49 -7.34
C SER A 107 2.23 5.80 -8.72
N ASN A 108 1.91 4.99 -9.73
CA ASN A 108 2.32 5.22 -11.11
C ASN A 108 1.60 6.43 -11.71
N LEU A 109 0.32 6.63 -11.36
CA LEU A 109 -0.45 7.80 -11.78
C LEU A 109 0.14 9.09 -11.21
N PHE A 110 0.46 9.10 -9.92
CA PHE A 110 1.12 10.26 -9.29
C PHE A 110 2.52 10.50 -9.84
N THR A 111 3.28 9.45 -10.16
CA THR A 111 4.58 9.59 -10.83
C THR A 111 4.43 10.25 -12.19
N TYR A 112 3.41 9.85 -12.97
CA TYR A 112 3.12 10.50 -14.25
C TYR A 112 2.75 11.98 -14.09
N PHE A 113 1.81 12.30 -13.19
CA PHE A 113 1.38 13.68 -12.97
C PHE A 113 2.48 14.58 -12.39
N SER A 114 3.39 14.03 -11.59
CA SER A 114 4.57 14.73 -11.09
C SER A 114 5.69 14.88 -12.12
N LYS A 115 5.49 14.39 -13.36
CA LYS A 115 6.51 14.35 -14.42
C LYS A 115 7.76 13.55 -14.01
N GLY A 116 7.59 12.57 -13.13
CA GLY A 116 8.63 11.66 -12.70
C GLY A 116 8.93 10.56 -13.73
N ASN A 117 9.87 9.68 -13.40
CA ASN A 117 10.21 8.55 -14.24
C ASN A 117 9.20 7.40 -14.07
N LEU A 118 8.20 7.35 -14.96
CA LEU A 118 7.15 6.34 -14.94
C LEU A 118 7.70 4.91 -15.12
N ALA A 119 8.69 4.71 -16.01
CA ALA A 119 9.30 3.39 -16.22
C ALA A 119 9.97 2.86 -14.96
N LEU A 120 10.64 3.74 -14.19
CA LEU A 120 11.22 3.39 -12.89
C LEU A 120 10.14 3.04 -11.87
N SER A 121 9.07 3.83 -11.76
CA SER A 121 7.94 3.55 -10.83
C SER A 121 7.28 2.20 -11.10
N LEU A 122 7.04 1.87 -12.37
CA LEU A 122 6.48 0.58 -12.76
C LEU A 122 7.43 -0.57 -12.43
N THR A 123 8.73 -0.39 -12.71
CA THR A 123 9.74 -1.40 -12.40
C THR A 123 9.84 -1.62 -10.88
N MET A 124 9.79 -0.55 -10.09
CA MET A 124 9.75 -0.61 -8.62
C MET A 124 8.50 -1.35 -8.13
N THR A 125 7.33 -1.05 -8.70
CA THR A 125 6.07 -1.73 -8.38
C THR A 125 6.18 -3.23 -8.64
N VAL A 126 6.57 -3.63 -9.85
CA VAL A 126 6.74 -5.05 -10.22
C VAL A 126 7.74 -5.74 -9.29
N ASN A 127 8.89 -5.11 -9.03
CA ASN A 127 9.88 -5.65 -8.12
C ASN A 127 9.32 -5.83 -6.70
N SER A 128 8.60 -4.84 -6.17
CA SER A 128 7.98 -4.93 -4.84
C SER A 128 6.93 -6.04 -4.76
N THR A 129 6.12 -6.22 -5.80
CA THR A 129 5.11 -7.29 -5.88
C THR A 129 5.74 -8.67 -5.90
N LEU A 130 6.88 -8.84 -6.58
CA LEU A 130 7.62 -10.11 -6.56
C LEU A 130 8.18 -10.40 -5.16
N TRP A 131 8.75 -9.38 -4.50
CA TRP A 131 9.29 -9.53 -3.14
C TRP A 131 8.20 -9.72 -2.08
N ALA A 132 6.99 -9.21 -2.31
CA ALA A 132 5.88 -9.27 -1.36
C ALA A 132 5.53 -10.69 -0.90
N PHE A 133 5.63 -11.68 -1.79
CA PHE A 133 5.37 -13.08 -1.45
C PHE A 133 6.19 -13.58 -0.26
N ILE A 134 7.40 -13.04 -0.08
CA ILE A 134 8.31 -13.42 1.01
C ILE A 134 8.31 -12.34 2.09
N MET A 135 8.42 -11.06 1.70
CA MET A 135 8.62 -9.96 2.64
C MET A 135 7.37 -9.61 3.44
N THR A 136 6.18 -9.60 2.82
CA THR A 136 4.94 -9.29 3.53
C THR A 136 4.68 -10.23 4.71
N PRO A 137 4.70 -11.58 4.55
CA PRO A 137 4.53 -12.47 5.71
C PRO A 137 5.70 -12.38 6.70
N ALA A 138 6.95 -12.21 6.23
CA ALA A 138 8.11 -12.10 7.12
C ALA A 138 8.03 -10.86 8.04
N VAL A 139 7.65 -9.71 7.49
CA VAL A 139 7.48 -8.45 8.23
C VAL A 139 6.34 -8.54 9.22
N ILE A 140 5.20 -9.10 8.82
CA ILE A 140 4.04 -9.28 9.72
C ILE A 140 4.44 -10.15 10.92
N LEU A 141 5.12 -11.28 10.69
CA LEU A 141 5.60 -12.15 11.77
C LEU A 141 6.60 -11.43 12.67
N LEU A 142 7.53 -10.67 12.09
CA LEU A 142 8.54 -9.92 12.85
C LEU A 142 7.88 -8.90 13.79
N TYR A 143 7.03 -8.02 13.27
CA TYR A 143 6.39 -6.97 14.05
C TYR A 143 5.30 -7.49 14.97
N SER A 144 4.60 -8.57 14.61
CA SER A 144 3.65 -9.23 15.52
C SER A 144 4.33 -9.74 16.78
N ASN A 145 5.57 -10.25 16.69
CA ASN A 145 6.32 -10.66 17.88
C ASN A 145 6.70 -9.47 18.77
N PHE A 146 6.97 -8.29 18.19
CA PHE A 146 7.27 -7.07 18.94
C PHE A 146 6.03 -6.42 19.57
N LEU A 147 4.84 -6.73 19.08
CA LEU A 147 3.56 -6.21 19.58
C LEU A 147 2.95 -7.06 20.72
N ASN A 148 3.54 -8.21 21.04
CA ASN A 148 3.13 -9.09 22.15
C ASN A 148 3.50 -8.53 23.53
#